data_AF-A0AAV3ZY97-F1
#
_entry.id   AF-A0AAV3ZY97-F1
#
_cell.length_a   1.000
_cell.length_b   1.000
_cell.length_c   1.000
_cell.angle_alpha   90.00
_cell.angle_beta   90.00
_cell.angle_gamma   90.00
#
_symmetry.space_group_name_H-M   'P 1'
#
loop_
_entity.id
_entity.type
_entity.pdbx_description
1 polymer ?
#
loop_
_entity_poly.entity_id
_entity_poly.type
_entity_poly.pdbx_seq_one_letter_code
_entity_poly.pdbx_strand_id
1 'polypeptide(L)'
;MASESVLRSARIILSRPRYTDWGYKPKLKSKELCTVVHSKSALSSRWYGMECDKYQAFMCEKPLALPCYSGWIKSPSGEICVKKFGVLDQPSSWLHARNNCWGYGGDLVTIHDGTLC
;
A
#
# COMPACT_ATOMS: atom_id res chain seq x y z
N MET A 1 20.75 8.35 -5.57
CA MET A 1 20.43 6.95 -5.18
C MET A 1 19.11 6.62 -5.86
N ALA A 2 19.12 5.66 -6.77
CA ALA A 2 18.05 5.42 -7.72
C ALA A 2 16.74 5.07 -7.00
N SER A 3 15.69 5.86 -7.21
CA SER A 3 14.33 5.52 -6.82
C SER A 3 13.83 4.42 -7.75
N GLU A 4 14.17 3.17 -7.42
CA GLU A 4 13.61 2.02 -8.11
C GLU A 4 12.11 1.99 -7.89
N SER A 5 11.41 1.81 -9.00
CA SER A 5 9.99 2.02 -9.11
C SER A 5 9.26 0.75 -8.66
N VAL A 6 8.85 0.69 -7.38
CA VAL A 6 8.32 -0.55 -6.79
C VAL A 6 6.80 -0.48 -6.65
N LEU A 7 6.10 -1.48 -7.19
CA LEU A 7 4.67 -1.70 -6.96
C LEU A 7 4.44 -2.26 -5.55
N ARG A 8 3.47 -1.69 -4.84
CA ARG A 8 3.17 -2.06 -3.45
C ARG A 8 1.67 -2.29 -3.26
N SER A 9 1.31 -3.39 -2.62
CA SER A 9 -0.10 -3.69 -2.29
C SER A 9 -0.70 -2.64 -1.37
N ALA A 10 -1.92 -2.19 -1.70
CA ALA A 10 -2.67 -1.18 -0.95
C ALA A 10 -4.16 -1.54 -0.89
N ARG A 11 -4.88 -0.86 0.02
CA ARG A 11 -6.33 -1.01 0.18
C ARG A 11 -7.07 0.21 -0.37
N ILE A 12 -8.17 -0.04 -1.08
CA ILE A 12 -9.14 0.99 -1.47
C ILE A 12 -10.36 0.87 -0.56
N ILE A 13 -10.72 1.94 0.13
CA ILE A 13 -11.99 2.01 0.84
C ILE A 13 -13.06 2.49 -0.15
N LEU A 14 -13.76 1.55 -0.77
CA LEU A 14 -14.80 1.79 -1.79
C LEU A 14 -16.10 2.38 -1.23
N SER A 15 -16.24 2.52 0.10
CA SER A 15 -17.50 2.97 0.72
C SER A 15 -17.86 4.43 0.41
N ARG A 16 -16.90 5.21 -0.12
CA ARG A 16 -17.03 6.47 -0.89
C ARG A 16 -15.60 6.98 -1.08
N PRO A 17 -14.89 6.62 -2.17
CA PRO A 17 -13.53 7.09 -2.30
C PRO A 17 -13.59 8.60 -2.58
N ARG A 18 -13.22 9.41 -1.59
CA ARG A 18 -13.05 10.86 -1.77
C ARG A 18 -11.91 11.16 -2.75
N TYR A 19 -11.04 10.16 -2.98
CA TYR A 19 -9.87 10.25 -3.84
C TYR A 19 -9.52 8.87 -4.43
N THR A 20 -9.25 8.82 -5.74
CA THR A 20 -8.59 7.70 -6.42
C THR A 20 -7.71 8.23 -7.53
N ASP A 21 -6.50 7.71 -7.70
CA ASP A 21 -5.57 8.11 -8.78
C ASP A 21 -5.23 6.92 -9.69
N TRP A 22 -6.23 6.40 -10.41
CA TRP A 22 -6.03 5.27 -11.31
C TRP A 22 -5.23 5.68 -12.53
N GLY A 23 -4.10 4.99 -12.80
CA GLY A 23 -3.35 5.19 -14.04
C GLY A 23 -4.12 4.64 -15.25
N TYR A 24 -4.52 3.37 -15.17
CA TYR A 24 -5.48 2.76 -16.09
C TYR A 24 -6.58 2.13 -15.24
N LYS A 25 -7.80 2.66 -15.32
CA LYS A 25 -8.95 2.12 -14.57
C LYS A 25 -9.26 0.73 -15.11
N PRO A 26 -9.14 -0.34 -14.29
CA PRO A 26 -9.46 -1.67 -14.76
C PRO A 26 -10.94 -1.74 -15.18
N LYS A 27 -11.18 -2.19 -16.42
CA LYS A 27 -12.53 -2.53 -16.89
C LYS A 27 -12.96 -3.80 -16.14
N LEU A 28 -13.58 -3.63 -14.98
CA LEU A 28 -14.13 -4.70 -14.13
C LEU A 28 -15.18 -5.52 -14.88
N LYS A 29 -14.77 -6.54 -15.63
CA LYS A 29 -15.64 -7.59 -16.18
C LYS A 29 -14.84 -8.88 -16.39
N SER A 30 -14.45 -9.56 -15.30
CA SER A 30 -14.32 -11.04 -15.18
C SER A 30 -13.23 -11.53 -14.21
N LYS A 31 -12.27 -10.69 -13.81
CA LYS A 31 -11.20 -11.08 -12.86
C LYS A 31 -11.18 -10.12 -11.67
N GLU A 32 -11.24 -10.65 -10.45
CA GLU A 32 -11.02 -9.87 -9.23
C GLU A 32 -9.56 -9.37 -9.26
N LEU A 33 -9.40 -8.05 -9.34
CA LEU A 33 -8.08 -7.41 -9.34
C LEU A 33 -7.87 -6.74 -7.99
N CYS A 34 -6.71 -6.99 -7.40
CA CYS A 34 -6.25 -6.35 -6.18
C CYS A 34 -5.47 -5.07 -6.52
N THR A 35 -5.47 -4.13 -5.58
CA THR A 35 -4.87 -2.81 -5.83
C THR A 35 -3.39 -2.81 -5.45
N VAL A 36 -2.58 -2.33 -6.38
CA VAL A 36 -1.18 -1.97 -6.13
C VAL A 36 -0.94 -0.52 -6.50
N VAL A 37 -0.01 0.11 -5.80
CA VAL A 37 0.42 1.48 -6.05
C VAL A 37 1.88 1.54 -6.40
N HIS A 38 2.20 2.47 -7.29
CA HIS A 38 3.57 2.70 -7.69
C HIS A 38 4.27 3.65 -6.72
N SER A 39 5.21 3.14 -5.93
CA SER A 39 5.94 3.93 -4.94
C SER A 39 7.21 4.50 -5.60
N LYS A 40 7.09 5.60 -6.35
CA LYS A 40 8.23 6.31 -6.97
C LYS A 40 8.73 7.53 -6.20
N SER A 41 7.84 8.20 -5.44
CA SER A 41 8.03 9.35 -4.53
C SER A 41 6.69 10.10 -4.40
N ALA A 42 6.58 10.97 -3.38
CA ALA A 42 5.45 11.78 -2.88
C ALA A 42 4.46 12.43 -3.87
N LEU A 43 4.66 12.31 -5.20
CA LEU A 43 3.98 13.10 -6.23
C LEU A 43 3.32 12.26 -7.35
N SER A 44 3.44 10.92 -7.36
CA SER A 44 2.81 10.09 -8.42
C SER A 44 2.47 8.66 -7.99
N SER A 45 1.66 8.52 -6.95
CA SER A 45 1.11 7.23 -6.54
C SER A 45 -0.05 6.83 -7.44
N ARG A 46 0.24 6.47 -8.70
CA ARG A 46 -0.79 5.91 -9.60
C ARG A 46 -1.17 4.49 -9.16
N TRP A 47 -2.46 4.21 -9.17
CA TRP A 47 -3.04 2.94 -8.75
C TRP A 47 -3.28 2.06 -9.97
N TYR A 48 -3.07 0.76 -9.79
CA TYR A 48 -3.25 -0.27 -10.81
C TYR A 48 -3.96 -1.48 -10.22
N GLY A 49 -4.80 -2.13 -11.03
CA GLY A 49 -5.34 -3.44 -10.71
C GLY A 49 -4.36 -4.53 -11.15
N MET A 50 -4.01 -5.44 -10.25
CA MET A 50 -3.17 -6.60 -10.53
C MET A 50 -3.81 -7.87 -9.97
N GLU A 51 -3.35 -9.02 -10.46
CA GLU A 51 -3.79 -10.33 -9.95
C GLU A 51 -3.42 -10.46 -8.48
N CYS A 52 -4.41 -10.81 -7.64
CA CYS A 52 -4.26 -10.87 -6.19
C CYS A 52 -3.18 -11.84 -5.72
N ASP A 53 -2.96 -12.93 -6.46
CA ASP A 53 -1.99 -13.97 -6.13
C ASP A 53 -0.56 -13.63 -6.55
N LYS A 54 -0.38 -12.53 -7.29
CA LYS A 54 0.94 -12.09 -7.71
C LYS A 54 1.71 -11.58 -6.51
N TYR A 55 2.87 -12.18 -6.26
CA TYR A 55 3.80 -11.76 -5.22
C TYR A 55 4.36 -10.38 -5.54
N GLN A 56 4.18 -9.43 -4.62
CA GLN A 56 4.62 -8.04 -4.75
C GLN A 56 5.16 -7.54 -3.41
N ALA A 57 5.79 -6.36 -3.45
CA ALA A 57 6.06 -5.62 -2.22
C ALA A 57 4.74 -5.13 -1.60
N PHE A 58 4.77 -4.77 -0.32
CA PHE A 58 3.60 -4.26 0.38
C PHE A 58 3.98 -3.24 1.45
N MET A 59 2.98 -2.53 1.96
CA MET A 59 3.13 -1.60 3.08
C MET A 59 2.01 -1.79 4.08
N CYS A 60 2.36 -1.76 5.35
CA CYS A 60 1.40 -1.80 6.44
C CYS A 60 1.28 -0.41 7.06
N GLU A 61 0.06 -0.03 7.45
CA GLU A 61 -0.22 1.13 8.29
C GLU A 61 -0.79 0.70 9.64
N LYS A 62 -0.51 1.48 10.68
CA LYS A 62 -1.22 1.38 11.96
C LYS A 62 -1.38 2.75 12.62
N PRO A 63 -2.42 2.96 13.44
CA PRO A 63 -2.60 4.20 14.20
C PRO A 63 -1.42 4.45 15.14
N LEU A 64 -1.03 5.72 15.32
CA LEU A 64 -0.02 6.12 16.29
C LEU A 64 -0.58 5.97 17.72
N ALA A 65 -0.36 4.82 18.36
CA ALA A 65 -0.69 4.60 19.78
C ALA A 65 0.55 4.66 20.71
N LEU A 66 1.75 4.52 20.14
CA LEU A 66 3.07 4.52 20.79
C LEU A 66 4.09 5.05 19.76
N PRO A 67 5.32 5.47 20.14
CA PRO A 67 6.33 5.82 19.14
C PRO A 67 6.44 4.71 18.09
N CYS A 68 6.59 5.09 16.81
CA CYS A 68 6.81 4.12 15.74
C CYS A 68 8.09 3.33 16.05
N TYR A 69 7.94 2.13 16.62
CA TYR A 69 9.04 1.23 16.98
C TYR A 69 9.95 0.95 15.78
N SER A 70 11.19 0.48 16.02
CA SER A 70 12.23 0.29 15.01
C SER A 70 11.72 -0.38 13.72
N GLY A 71 11.97 0.27 12.58
CA GLY A 71 11.55 -0.20 11.25
C GLY A 71 10.19 0.34 10.78
N TRP A 72 9.46 1.08 11.62
CA TRP A 72 8.29 1.85 11.24
C TRP A 72 8.67 3.31 10.97
N ILE A 73 8.08 3.89 9.94
CA ILE A 73 8.27 5.27 9.50
C ILE A 73 7.02 6.05 9.88
N LYS A 74 7.16 7.18 10.57
CA LYS A 74 6.03 8.06 10.88
C LYS A 74 5.55 8.74 9.59
N SER A 75 4.23 8.80 9.36
CA SER A 75 3.69 9.55 8.22
C SER A 75 3.97 11.04 8.32
N PRO A 76 3.93 11.79 7.20
CA PRO A 76 4.03 13.25 7.23
C PRO A 76 2.98 13.92 8.12
N SER A 77 1.74 13.39 8.17
CA SER A 77 0.70 13.87 9.09
C SER A 77 0.99 13.57 10.56
N GLY A 78 1.84 12.57 10.81
CA GLY A 78 2.20 12.13 12.14
C GLY A 78 1.14 11.28 12.85
N GLU A 79 0.05 10.92 12.18
CA GLU A 79 -1.08 10.18 12.77
C GLU A 79 -0.96 8.66 12.61
N ILE A 80 -0.15 8.20 11.65
CA ILE A 80 0.03 6.78 11.34
C ILE A 80 1.52 6.41 11.28
N CYS A 81 1.80 5.15 11.59
CA CYS A 81 3.09 4.54 11.32
C CYS A 81 2.97 3.65 10.08
N VAL A 82 3.95 3.72 9.19
CA VAL A 82 4.02 2.92 7.97
C VAL A 82 5.27 2.04 7.98
N LYS A 83 5.14 0.75 7.65
CA LYS A 83 6.27 -0.15 7.45
C LYS A 83 6.27 -0.67 6.02
N LYS A 84 7.45 -0.66 5.38
CA LYS A 84 7.64 -1.05 3.98
C LYS A 84 8.33 -2.42 3.92
N PHE A 85 7.82 -3.31 3.09
CA PHE A 85 8.42 -4.62 2.81
C PHE A 85 8.77 -4.69 1.32
N GLY A 86 10.03 -4.96 0.98
CA GLY A 86 10.49 -5.04 -0.40
C GLY A 86 10.19 -6.37 -1.07
N VAL A 87 10.29 -6.41 -2.42
CA VAL A 87 10.19 -7.64 -3.20
C VAL A 87 11.36 -8.60 -2.89
N LEU A 88 12.52 -8.05 -2.50
CA LEU A 88 13.71 -8.84 -2.14
C LEU A 88 13.67 -9.33 -0.68
N ASP A 89 12.89 -8.68 0.18
CA ASP A 89 12.84 -9.02 1.61
C ASP A 89 11.76 -10.08 1.88
N GLN A 90 10.52 -9.78 1.47
CA GLN A 90 9.36 -10.60 1.81
C GLN A 90 8.25 -10.38 0.77
N PRO A 91 8.44 -10.85 -0.48
CA PRO A 91 7.41 -10.72 -1.50
C PRO A 91 6.17 -11.52 -1.06
N SER A 92 4.99 -10.93 -1.17
CA SER A 92 3.73 -11.53 -0.68
C SER A 92 2.59 -11.30 -1.66
N SER A 93 1.67 -12.27 -1.77
CA SER A 93 0.38 -12.04 -2.43
C SER A 93 -0.44 -11.01 -1.65
N TRP A 94 -1.46 -10.41 -2.26
CA TRP A 94 -2.23 -9.35 -1.61
C TRP A 94 -2.88 -9.83 -0.31
N LEU A 95 -3.45 -11.04 -0.31
CA LEU A 95 -4.07 -11.65 0.88
C LEU A 95 -3.03 -11.92 1.97
N HIS A 96 -1.86 -12.47 1.61
CA HIS A 96 -0.81 -12.79 2.57
C HIS A 96 -0.18 -11.52 3.15
N ALA A 97 0.00 -10.49 2.31
CA ALA A 97 0.46 -9.17 2.74
C ALA A 97 -0.50 -8.54 3.76
N ARG A 98 -1.81 -8.66 3.53
CA ARG A 98 -2.83 -8.19 4.48
C ARG A 98 -2.77 -8.93 5.81
N ASN A 99 -2.69 -10.26 5.77
CA ASN A 99 -2.55 -11.08 6.96
C ASN A 99 -1.27 -10.73 7.75
N ASN A 100 -0.17 -10.46 7.05
CA ASN A 100 1.08 -10.01 7.69
C ASN A 100 0.88 -8.66 8.40
N CYS A 101 0.18 -7.71 7.79
CA CYS A 101 -0.11 -6.43 8.44
C CYS A 101 -1.00 -6.59 9.68
N TRP A 102 -1.99 -7.49 9.64
CA TRP A 102 -2.78 -7.84 10.82
C TRP A 102 -1.92 -8.43 11.95
N GLY A 103 -0.95 -9.29 11.61
CA GLY A 103 0.03 -9.81 12.58
C GLY A 103 0.86 -8.74 13.28
N TYR A 104 1.02 -7.56 12.67
CA TYR A 104 1.69 -6.40 13.27
C TYR A 104 0.74 -5.41 13.99
N GLY A 105 -0.56 -5.74 14.11
CA GLY A 105 -1.57 -4.85 14.67
C GLY A 105 -1.92 -3.66 13.78
N GLY A 106 -1.75 -3.81 12.47
CA GLY A 106 -2.10 -2.80 11.45
C GLY A 106 -2.97 -3.40 10.34
N ASP A 107 -3.10 -2.71 9.21
CA ASP A 107 -3.69 -3.25 7.97
C ASP A 107 -2.80 -2.80 6.77
N LEU A 108 -3.11 -3.23 5.56
CA LEU A 108 -2.50 -2.64 4.36
C LEU A 108 -2.77 -1.14 4.32
N VAL A 109 -1.78 -0.36 3.85
CA VAL A 109 -1.91 1.10 3.70
C VAL A 109 -3.17 1.46 2.93
N THR A 110 -3.91 2.42 3.48
CA THR A 110 -5.07 3.04 2.85
C THR A 110 -4.65 4.38 2.29
N ILE A 111 -4.93 4.63 1.02
CA ILE A 111 -4.57 5.90 0.39
C ILE A 111 -5.76 6.85 0.42
N HIS A 112 -5.66 7.86 1.30
CA HIS A 112 -6.71 8.84 1.56
C HIS A 112 -6.62 10.08 0.66
N ASP A 113 -5.40 10.50 0.29
CA ASP A 113 -5.10 11.61 -0.62
C ASP A 113 -3.78 11.29 -1.36
N GLY A 114 -3.42 12.05 -2.41
CA GLY A 114 -2.20 11.83 -3.20
C GLY A 114 -0.89 11.88 -2.38
N THR A 115 -0.99 12.34 -1.14
CA THR A 115 0.06 12.44 -0.12
C THR A 115 0.08 11.20 0.78
N LEU A 116 0.60 10.10 0.25
CA LEU A 116 1.21 9.03 1.05
C LEU A 116 2.64 8.83 0.59
N CYS A 117 3.49 9.78 0.97
CA CYS A 117 4.92 9.66 1.27
C CYS A 117 5.45 11.08 1.46
#